data_AF-A0A414W2Z7-F1
#
_entry.id   AF-A0A414W2Z7-F1
#
_cell.length_a   1.000
_cell.length_b   1.000
_cell.length_c   1.000
_cell.angle_alpha   90.00
_cell.angle_beta   90.00
_cell.angle_gamma   90.00
#
_symmetry.space_group_name_H-M   'P 1'
#
loop_
_entity.id
_entity.type
_entity.pdbx_description
1 polymer ?
#
loop_
_entity_poly.entity_id
_entity_poly.type
_entity_poly.pdbx_seq_one_letter_code
_entity_poly.pdbx_strand_id
1 'polypeptide(L)' 'MYRMSRKEYQGMLQIAKEQVPMGIYAVEKADYAELRRDKCESITKLKELTRQFKSQGFKVWSNGKDK' A
#
# COMPACT_ATOMS: atom_id res chain seq x y z
N MET A 1 -5.29 -18.15 2.37
CA MET A 1 -4.30 -17.46 1.51
C MET A 1 -4.92 -17.28 0.13
N TYR A 2 -5.23 -16.03 -0.26
CA TYR A 2 -5.73 -15.75 -1.61
C TYR A 2 -4.55 -15.80 -2.59
N ARG A 3 -4.55 -16.80 -3.49
CA ARG A 3 -3.59 -16.88 -4.60
C ARG A 3 -4.24 -16.23 -5.82
N MET A 4 -4.21 -14.90 -5.88
CA MET A 4 -4.76 -14.17 -7.03
C MET A 4 -3.79 -14.24 -8.22
N SER A 5 -4.36 -14.28 -9.42
CA SER A 5 -3.56 -14.13 -10.64
C SER A 5 -2.96 -12.72 -10.68
N ARG A 6 -1.73 -12.56 -11.20
CA ARG A 6 -1.04 -11.26 -11.29
C ARG A 6 -1.89 -10.16 -11.95
N LYS A 7 -2.76 -10.52 -12.90
CA LYS A 7 -3.73 -9.60 -13.53
C LYS A 7 -4.79 -9.07 -12.57
N GLU A 8 -5.37 -9.93 -11.75
CA GLU A 8 -6.40 -9.55 -10.78
C GLU A 8 -5.79 -8.66 -9.69
N TYR A 9 -4.58 -8.99 -9.25
CA TYR A 9 -3.83 -8.18 -8.30
C TYR A 9 -3.59 -6.77 -8.84
N GLN A 10 -3.18 -6.65 -10.11
CA GLN A 10 -2.93 -5.34 -10.74
C GLN A 10 -4.20 -4.49 -10.83
N GLY A 11 -5.35 -5.11 -11.14
CA GLY A 11 -6.65 -4.43 -11.14
C GLY A 11 -7.04 -3.96 -9.73
N MET A 12 -6.87 -4.81 -8.72
CA MET A 12 -7.16 -4.42 -7.33
C MET A 12 -6.22 -3.34 -6.80
N LEU A 13 -4.96 -3.31 -7.27
CA LEU A 13 -4.00 -2.27 -6.93
C LEU A 13 -4.46 -0.89 -7.43
N GLN A 14 -5.00 -0.83 -8.66
CA GLN A 14 -5.58 0.40 -9.21
C GLN A 14 -6.80 0.86 -8.41
N ILE A 15 -7.71 -0.06 -8.09
CA ILE A 15 -8.89 0.27 -7.27
C ILE A 15 -8.48 0.77 -5.89
N ALA A 16 -7.52 0.10 -5.24
CA ALA A 16 -7.00 0.51 -3.93
C ALA A 16 -6.34 1.90 -3.98
N LYS A 17 -5.59 2.18 -5.06
CA LYS A 17 -4.99 3.50 -5.30
C LYS A 17 -6.06 4.60 -5.44
N GLU A 18 -7.14 4.33 -6.15
CA GLU A 18 -8.24 5.29 -6.34
C GLU A 18 -9.04 5.52 -5.06
N GLN A 19 -9.22 4.49 -4.24
CA GLN A 19 -9.95 4.53 -2.97
C GLN A 19 -9.21 5.22 -1.82
N VAL A 20 -7.89 5.40 -1.95
CA VAL A 20 -7.01 6.01 -0.94
C VAL A 20 -6.35 7.26 -1.56
N PRO A 21 -6.98 8.44 -1.41
CA PRO A 21 -6.43 9.69 -1.98
C PRO A 21 -5.07 10.06 -1.35
N MET A 22 -4.90 9.78 -0.05
CA MET A 22 -3.64 9.97 0.68
C MET A 22 -3.52 8.91 1.77
N GLY A 23 -2.48 8.09 1.72
CA GLY A 23 -2.41 6.89 2.56
C GLY A 23 -1.66 5.72 1.95
N ILE A 24 -1.60 4.61 2.69
CA ILE A 24 -1.02 3.34 2.23
C ILE A 24 -2.16 2.45 1.73
N TYR A 25 -2.04 2.00 0.48
CA TYR A 25 -3.09 1.22 -0.18
C TYR A 25 -2.70 -0.25 -0.44
N ALA A 26 -1.41 -0.57 -0.42
CA ALA A 26 -0.96 -1.96 -0.52
C ALA A 26 0.43 -2.14 0.12
N VAL A 27 0.68 -3.34 0.63
CA VAL A 27 2.01 -3.80 1.06
C VAL A 27 2.29 -5.18 0.45
N GLU A 28 3.49 -5.37 -0.05
CA GLU A 28 3.95 -6.63 -0.64
C GLU A 28 5.18 -7.13 0.09
N LYS A 29 5.29 -8.43 0.32
CA LYS A 29 6.49 -9.07 0.85
C LYS A 29 6.66 -10.46 0.24
N ALA A 30 7.69 -10.57 -0.60
CA ALA A 30 8.08 -11.80 -1.29
C ALA A 30 6.91 -12.49 -2.03
N ASP A 31 6.23 -13.42 -1.36
CA ASP A 31 5.13 -14.23 -1.92
C ASP A 31 3.74 -13.75 -1.49
N TYR A 32 3.67 -12.69 -0.67
CA TYR A 32 2.45 -12.23 -0.05
C TYR A 32 2.17 -10.76 -0.36
N ALA A 33 0.92 -10.46 -0.74
CA ALA A 33 0.46 -9.11 -0.99
C ALA A 33 -0.82 -8.84 -0.20
N GLU A 34 -0.80 -7.79 0.61
CA GLU A 34 -1.97 -7.30 1.33
C GLU A 34 -2.39 -5.95 0.77
N LEU A 35 -3.67 -5.86 0.42
CA LEU A 35 -4.31 -4.59 0.15
C LEU A 35 -4.74 -4.00 1.48
N ARG A 36 -4.31 -2.77 1.76
CA ARG A 36 -4.75 -2.00 2.92
C ARG A 36 -5.54 -0.79 2.48
N ARG A 37 -6.40 -0.27 3.34
CA ARG A 37 -7.05 1.03 3.13
C ARG A 37 -6.67 1.99 4.25
N ASP A 38 -5.38 2.19 4.42
CA ASP A 38 -4.83 3.03 5.49
C ASP A 38 -4.83 4.48 5.03
N LYS A 39 -5.93 5.20 5.28
CA LYS A 39 -6.03 6.63 4.94
C LYS A 39 -5.25 7.44 5.98
N CYS A 40 -4.28 8.22 5.51
CA CYS A 40 -3.48 9.08 6.37
C CYS A 40 -3.83 10.54 6.08
N GLU A 41 -4.23 11.28 7.11
CA GLU A 41 -4.49 12.72 7.01
C GLU A 41 -3.21 13.57 7.04
N SER A 42 -2.07 12.97 7.39
CA SER A 42 -0.79 13.69 7.53
C SER A 42 0.37 12.97 6.84
N ILE A 43 1.20 13.73 6.12
CA ILE A 43 2.37 13.22 5.39
C ILE A 43 3.41 12.63 6.36
N THR A 44 3.54 13.19 7.56
CA THR A 44 4.46 12.71 8.59
C THR A 44 4.11 11.29 9.05
N LYS A 45 2.81 11.03 9.32
CA LYS A 45 2.30 9.69 9.64
C LYS A 45 2.48 8.72 8.48
N LEU A 46 2.22 9.16 7.25
CA LEU A 46 2.45 8.35 6.04
C LEU A 46 3.93 7.91 5.94
N LYS A 47 4.86 8.83 6.14
CA LYS A 47 6.31 8.56 6.10
C LYS A 47 6.72 7.60 7.22
N GLU A 48 6.20 7.80 8.42
CA GLU A 48 6.50 6.94 9.58
C GLU A 48 6.03 5.50 9.34
N LEU A 49 4.76 5.32 8.94
CA LEU A 49 4.20 4.01 8.59
C LEU A 49 4.96 3.36 7.42
N THR A 50 5.24 4.11 6.36
CA THR A 50 6.03 3.62 5.23
C THR A 50 7.39 3.12 5.69
N ARG A 51 8.05 3.83 6.63
CA ARG A 51 9.34 3.45 7.18
C ARG A 51 9.24 2.20 8.07
N GLN A 52 8.20 2.09 8.89
CA GLN A 52 7.95 0.88 9.70
C GLN A 52 7.76 -0.36 8.82
N PHE A 53 6.90 -0.29 7.80
CA PHE A 53 6.67 -1.41 6.89
C PHE A 53 7.91 -1.76 6.07
N LYS A 54 8.66 -0.76 5.59
CA LYS A 54 9.95 -0.98 4.92
C LYS A 54 10.96 -1.65 5.85
N SER A 55 11.02 -1.24 7.12
CA SER A 55 11.90 -1.85 8.13
C SER A 55 11.56 -3.32 8.40
N GLN A 56 10.29 -3.69 8.22
CA GLN A 56 9.82 -5.08 8.34
C GLN A 56 10.04 -5.90 7.04
N GLY A 57 10.62 -5.28 6.00
CA GLY A 57 10.92 -5.90 4.70
C GLY A 57 9.74 -5.92 3.73
N PHE A 58 8.71 -5.10 3.96
CA PHE A 58 7.58 -4.96 3.03
C PHE A 58 7.85 -3.84 2.03
N LYS A 59 7.48 -4.08 0.78
CA LYS A 59 7.36 -3.07 -0.28
C LYS A 59 6.02 -2.36 -0.13
N VAL A 60 6.09 -1.06 0.13
CA VAL A 60 4.91 -0.25 0.49
C VAL A 60 4.48 0.59 -0.69
N TRP A 61 3.19 0.51 -1.01
CA TRP A 61 2.52 1.36 -1.98
C TRP A 61 1.65 2.40 -1.29
N SER A 62 1.94 3.66 -1.56
CA SER A 62 1.35 4.81 -0.86
C SER A 62 1.06 5.96 -1.81
N ASN A 63 -0.04 6.67 -1.60
CA ASN A 63 -0.39 7.93 -2.26
C ASN A 63 -0.15 9.13 -1.35
N GLY A 64 0.14 10.30 -1.95
CA GLY A 64 0.32 11.57 -1.23
C GLY A 64 1.74 11.84 -0.71
N LYS A 65 2.76 11.29 -1.39
CA LYS A 65 4.18 11.58 -1.08
C LYS A 65 4.66 12.96 -1.55
N ASP A 66 3.88 13.66 -2.35
CA ASP A 66 4.25 14.92 -2.99
C ASP A 66 3.10 15.92 -2.84
N LYS A 67 3.33 16.95 -2.02
CA LYS A 67 2.75 18.28 -2.17
C LYS A 67 3.89 19.27 -2.02
#